data_AF-D8JA04-F1
#
_entry.id   AF-D8JA04-F1
#
_cell.length_a   1.000
_cell.length_b   1.000
_cell.length_c   1.000
_cell.angle_alpha   90.00
_cell.angle_beta   90.00
_cell.angle_gamma   90.00
#
_symmetry.space_group_name_H-M   'P 1'
#
loop_
_entity.id
_entity.type
_entity.pdbx_description
1 polymer ?
#
loop_
_entity_poly.entity_id
_entity_poly.type
_entity_poly.pdbx_seq_one_letter_code
_entity_poly.pdbx_strand_id
1 'polypeptide(L)'
;MGDLDTVEVSSYGDLIGDPFLNVVRADAVVVELNAGRELVAYAPDWLVGQKDYPSTGGGEVVAGSIIRETDDAILLGREDDEAWFPKSQILVFEAIEGVDLPAPKAADEGEGAA
;
A
#
# COMPACT_ATOMS: atom_id res chain seq x y z
N MET A 1 -23.17 2.79 3.61
CA MET A 1 -21.86 2.21 3.27
C MET A 1 -21.16 3.31 2.51
N GLY A 2 -20.32 4.09 3.20
CA GLY A 2 -19.47 5.06 2.50
C GLY A 2 -18.39 4.26 1.80
N ASP A 3 -18.48 4.16 0.47
CA ASP A 3 -17.48 3.50 -0.37
C ASP A 3 -16.09 4.03 0.01
N LEU A 4 -15.15 3.11 0.20
CA LEU A 4 -13.75 3.44 0.28
C LEU A 4 -13.35 4.03 -1.08
N ASP A 5 -12.77 5.23 -1.10
CA ASP A 5 -12.27 5.79 -2.36
C ASP A 5 -11.00 5.01 -2.74
N THR A 6 -11.16 4.00 -3.60
CA THR A 6 -10.08 3.15 -4.09
C THR A 6 -9.56 3.67 -5.42
N VAL A 7 -8.23 3.70 -5.53
CA VAL A 7 -7.53 3.95 -6.79
C VAL A 7 -7.31 2.61 -7.47
N GLU A 8 -8.06 2.37 -8.55
CA GLU A 8 -7.86 1.21 -9.40
C GLU A 8 -6.52 1.31 -10.13
N VAL A 9 -5.66 0.33 -9.92
CA VAL A 9 -4.32 0.28 -10.51
C VAL A 9 -4.35 -0.67 -11.71
N SER A 10 -4.39 -0.08 -12.90
CA SER A 10 -4.37 -0.83 -14.18
C SER A 10 -2.96 -1.06 -14.70
N SER A 11 -2.01 -0.24 -14.28
CA SER A 11 -0.62 -0.25 -14.74
C SER A 11 0.29 0.44 -13.72
N TYR A 12 1.58 0.12 -13.75
CA TYR A 12 2.59 0.82 -12.94
C TYR A 12 2.61 2.35 -13.15
N GLY A 13 2.25 2.79 -14.37
CA GLY A 13 2.15 4.21 -14.70
C GLY A 13 1.08 4.96 -13.89
N ASP A 14 0.01 4.29 -13.46
CA ASP A 14 -1.04 4.88 -12.62
C ASP A 14 -0.49 5.22 -11.23
N LEU A 15 0.39 4.38 -10.69
CA LEU A 15 1.04 4.60 -9.40
C LEU A 15 2.07 5.75 -9.46
N ILE A 16 2.92 5.79 -10.49
CA ILE A 16 3.93 6.84 -10.65
C ILE A 16 3.32 8.19 -11.03
N GLY A 17 2.13 8.17 -11.65
CA GLY A 17 1.37 9.37 -11.96
C GLY A 17 0.75 10.04 -10.73
N ASP A 18 0.65 9.33 -9.60
CA ASP A 18 0.04 9.85 -8.38
C ASP A 18 1.01 10.81 -7.64
N PRO A 19 0.56 12.01 -7.25
CA PRO A 19 1.41 13.01 -6.61
C PRO A 19 1.92 12.59 -5.22
N PHE A 20 1.29 11.61 -4.57
CA PHE A 20 1.68 11.13 -3.25
C PHE A 20 2.65 9.94 -3.31
N LEU A 21 2.69 9.23 -4.45
CA LEU A 21 3.59 8.11 -4.65
C LEU A 21 4.86 8.54 -5.40
N ASN A 22 6.00 8.22 -4.81
CA ASN A 22 7.26 8.20 -5.54
C ASN A 22 7.54 6.76 -6.03
N VAL A 23 8.58 6.58 -6.85
CA VAL A 23 8.98 5.27 -7.39
C VAL A 23 9.11 4.20 -6.29
N VAL A 24 9.74 4.54 -5.16
CA VAL A 24 9.95 3.61 -4.03
C VAL A 24 8.63 3.16 -3.41
N ARG A 25 7.67 4.08 -3.23
CA ARG A 25 6.35 3.77 -2.69
C ARG A 25 5.50 2.99 -3.68
N ALA A 26 5.55 3.36 -4.96
CA ALA A 26 4.86 2.62 -6.02
C ALA A 26 5.36 1.17 -6.12
N ASP A 27 6.68 0.95 -6.06
CA ASP A 27 7.25 -0.39 -6.02
C ASP A 27 6.74 -1.17 -4.80
N ALA A 28 6.73 -0.56 -3.61
CA ALA A 28 6.20 -1.19 -2.40
C ALA A 28 4.71 -1.55 -2.51
N VAL A 29 3.89 -0.70 -3.12
CA VAL A 29 2.47 -0.99 -3.38
C VAL A 29 2.35 -2.20 -4.30
N VAL A 30 3.12 -2.25 -5.38
CA VAL A 30 3.12 -3.39 -6.32
C VAL A 30 3.57 -4.69 -5.64
N VAL A 31 4.59 -4.65 -4.78
CA VAL A 31 5.03 -5.84 -4.03
C VAL A 31 3.88 -6.42 -3.22
N GLU A 32 3.17 -5.59 -2.47
CA GLU A 32 2.10 -6.06 -1.59
C GLU A 32 0.85 -6.48 -2.38
N LEU A 33 0.52 -5.79 -3.48
CA LEU A 33 -0.55 -6.22 -4.39
C LEU A 33 -0.24 -7.59 -5.02
N ASN A 34 0.98 -7.78 -5.52
CA ASN A 34 1.43 -9.06 -6.09
C ASN A 34 1.56 -10.17 -5.03
N ALA A 35 1.74 -9.82 -3.75
CA ALA A 35 1.69 -10.77 -2.64
C ALA A 35 0.25 -11.24 -2.33
N GLY A 36 -0.77 -10.72 -3.03
CA GLY A 36 -2.16 -11.07 -2.86
C GLY A 36 -2.82 -10.44 -1.63
N ARG A 37 -2.32 -9.27 -1.19
CA ARG A 37 -2.96 -8.52 -0.10
C ARG A 37 -4.28 -7.94 -0.57
N GLU A 38 -5.32 -8.09 0.25
CA GLU A 38 -6.66 -7.55 -0.03
C GLU A 38 -6.67 -6.03 -0.04
N LEU A 39 -5.87 -5.38 0.81
CA LEU A 39 -5.77 -3.95 0.85
C LEU A 39 -4.32 -3.50 0.95
N VAL A 40 -3.95 -2.58 0.07
CA VAL A 40 -2.67 -1.86 0.09
C VAL A 40 -2.96 -0.38 0.12
N ALA A 41 -2.50 0.32 1.14
CA ALA A 41 -2.79 1.73 1.33
C ALA A 41 -1.52 2.54 1.60
N TYR A 42 -1.48 3.75 1.08
CA TYR A 42 -0.53 4.77 1.51
C TYR A 42 -1.11 5.49 2.73
N ALA A 43 -0.33 5.54 3.79
CA ALA A 43 -0.60 6.28 5.01
C ALA A 43 0.61 7.19 5.31
N PRO A 44 0.40 8.46 5.69
CA PRO A 44 1.51 9.36 5.98
C PRO A 44 2.35 8.84 7.17
N ASP A 45 3.67 9.02 7.11
CA ASP A 45 4.64 8.52 8.10
C ASP A 45 4.23 8.79 9.56
N TRP A 46 3.77 10.01 9.85
CA TRP A 46 3.32 10.39 11.21
C TRP A 46 2.16 9.54 11.73
N LEU A 47 1.29 9.05 10.83
CA LEU A 47 0.16 8.20 11.17
C LEU A 47 0.64 6.77 11.43
N VAL A 48 1.52 6.25 10.57
CA VAL A 48 2.11 4.91 10.74
C VAL A 48 2.92 4.85 12.03
N GLY A 49 3.77 5.85 12.29
CA GLY A 49 4.58 5.93 13.51
C GLY A 49 3.77 6.07 14.80
N GLN A 50 2.52 6.54 14.75
CA GLN A 50 1.63 6.57 15.90
C GLN A 50 0.91 5.24 16.15
N LYS A 51 0.74 4.42 15.11
CA LYS A 51 -0.05 3.18 15.16
C LYS A 51 0.80 1.96 15.51
N ASP A 52 2.12 2.07 15.41
CA ASP A 52 3.06 0.95 15.57
C ASP A 52 2.62 -0.23 14.68
N TYR A 53 2.32 0.07 13.41
CA TYR A 53 1.82 -0.90 12.44
C TYR A 53 2.89 -1.19 11.39
N PRO A 54 3.09 -2.46 11.00
CA PRO A 54 4.08 -2.84 9.99
C PRO A 54 3.83 -2.12 8.66
N SER A 55 4.87 -1.48 8.15
CA SER A 55 4.85 -0.71 6.91
C SER A 55 6.06 -1.04 6.03
N THR A 56 5.90 -0.78 4.73
CA THR A 56 6.90 -0.97 3.70
C THR A 56 7.10 0.34 2.92
N GLY A 57 8.01 0.35 1.94
CA GLY A 57 8.21 1.51 1.06
C GLY A 57 8.75 2.77 1.75
N GLY A 58 9.50 2.61 2.85
CA GLY A 58 10.04 3.73 3.63
C GLY A 58 9.19 4.19 4.80
N GLY A 59 8.19 3.40 5.22
CA GLY A 59 7.40 3.67 6.44
C GLY A 59 6.00 4.20 6.18
N GLU A 60 5.58 4.29 4.93
CA GLU A 60 4.36 5.00 4.52
C GLU A 60 3.38 4.13 3.74
N VAL A 61 3.77 2.91 3.36
CA VAL A 61 2.88 1.96 2.71
C VAL A 61 2.48 0.90 3.73
N VAL A 62 1.20 0.76 4.00
CA VAL A 62 0.64 -0.26 4.89
C VAL A 62 -0.20 -1.21 4.06
N ALA A 63 -0.07 -2.51 4.31
CA ALA A 63 -0.80 -3.54 3.58
C ALA A 63 -1.29 -4.61 4.55
N GLY A 64 -2.48 -5.15 4.29
CA GLY A 64 -3.10 -6.13 5.16
C GLY A 64 -4.48 -6.55 4.66
N SER A 65 -5.18 -7.29 5.51
CA SER A 65 -6.57 -7.67 5.31
C SER A 65 -7.49 -6.71 6.06
N ILE A 66 -8.65 -6.40 5.47
CA ILE A 66 -9.69 -5.61 6.13
C ILE A 66 -10.40 -6.52 7.13
N ILE A 67 -10.08 -6.37 8.42
CA ILE A 67 -10.77 -7.12 9.48
C ILE A 67 -12.15 -6.52 9.70
N ARG A 68 -12.22 -5.19 9.71
CA ARG A 68 -13.45 -4.44 9.98
C ARG A 68 -13.44 -3.09 9.31
N GLU A 69 -14.62 -2.62 8.94
CA GLU A 69 -14.82 -1.29 8.39
C GLU A 69 -15.90 -0.53 9.16
N THR A 70 -15.71 0.78 9.32
CA THR A 70 -16.72 1.75 9.74
C THR A 70 -16.89 2.81 8.65
N ASP A 71 -17.86 3.72 8.82
CA ASP A 71 -18.08 4.81 7.86
C ASP A 71 -16.82 5.68 7.68
N ASP A 72 -16.00 5.88 8.72
CA ASP A 72 -14.86 6.80 8.71
C ASP A 72 -13.47 6.11 8.76
N ALA A 73 -13.40 4.82 9.07
CA ALA A 73 -12.13 4.13 9.30
C ALA A 73 -12.17 2.64 8.90
N ILE A 74 -10.99 2.08 8.66
CA ILE A 74 -10.77 0.66 8.43
C ILE A 74 -9.81 0.09 9.49
N LEU A 75 -10.10 -1.11 9.96
CA LEU A 75 -9.22 -1.91 10.80
C LEU A 75 -8.45 -2.86 9.89
N LEU A 76 -7.15 -2.60 9.77
CA LEU A 76 -6.25 -3.45 9.01
C LEU A 76 -5.57 -4.44 9.93
N GLY A 77 -5.50 -5.69 9.47
CA GLY A 77 -4.79 -6.79 10.11
C GLY A 77 -3.66 -7.28 9.24
N ARG A 78 -2.46 -7.39 9.82
CA ARG A 78 -1.31 -8.02 9.18
C ARG A 78 -0.59 -8.86 10.22
N GLU A 79 -0.54 -10.17 10.00
CA GLU A 79 0.08 -11.13 10.92
C GLU A 79 -0.55 -11.06 12.32
N ASP A 80 0.15 -10.52 13.31
CA ASP A 80 -0.33 -10.34 14.69
C ASP A 80 -0.68 -8.87 15.03
N ASP A 81 -0.52 -7.95 14.07
CA ASP A 81 -0.74 -6.51 14.25
C ASP A 81 -2.09 -6.05 13.68
N GLU A 82 -2.80 -5.22 14.45
CA GLU A 82 -4.09 -4.65 14.07
C GLU A 82 -4.11 -3.15 14.35
N ALA A 83 -4.46 -2.33 13.34
CA ALA A 83 -4.58 -0.89 13.53
C ALA A 83 -5.74 -0.26 12.77
N TRP A 84 -6.39 0.71 13.42
CA TRP A 84 -7.42 1.54 12.82
C TRP A 84 -6.80 2.71 12.05
N PHE A 85 -7.08 2.75 10.75
CA PHE A 85 -6.72 3.83 9.85
C PHE A 85 -7.95 4.62 9.40
N PRO A 86 -7.98 5.95 9.59
CA PRO A 86 -9.07 6.77 9.10
C PRO A 86 -9.02 6.89 7.57
N LYS A 87 -10.15 6.62 6.90
CA LYS A 87 -10.30 6.65 5.43
C LYS A 87 -9.88 8.00 4.83
N SER A 88 -10.09 9.09 5.56
CA SER A 88 -9.74 10.45 5.13
C SER A 88 -8.24 10.76 5.14
N GLN A 89 -7.40 9.88 5.69
CA GLN A 89 -5.94 10.09 5.81
C GLN A 89 -5.14 9.02 5.07
N ILE A 90 -5.81 8.08 4.41
CA ILE A 90 -5.16 7.01 3.66
C ILE A 90 -5.64 7.03 2.21
N LEU A 91 -4.78 6.59 1.31
CA LEU A 91 -5.11 6.34 -0.09
C LEU A 91 -5.03 4.84 -0.32
N VAL A 92 -6.11 4.25 -0.80
CA VAL A 92 -6.18 2.79 -0.98
C VAL A 92 -6.02 2.43 -2.45
N PHE A 93 -5.19 1.44 -2.71
CA PHE A 93 -4.86 0.95 -4.05
C PHE A 93 -5.36 -0.48 -4.19
N GLU A 94 -6.02 -0.75 -5.30
CA GLU A 94 -6.53 -2.07 -5.65
C GLU A 94 -6.04 -2.45 -7.05
N ALA A 95 -5.47 -3.64 -7.19
CA ALA A 95 -5.10 -4.16 -8.51
C ALA A 95 -6.34 -4.63 -9.24
N ILE A 96 -6.51 -4.23 -10.50
CA ILE A 96 -7.59 -4.74 -11.34
C ILE A 96 -7.37 -6.25 -11.56
N GLU A 97 -8.42 -7.06 -11.37
CA GLU A 97 -8.36 -8.50 -11.63
C GLU A 97 -7.81 -8.80 -13.04
N GLY A 98 -6.75 -9.61 -13.10
CA GLY A 98 -6.10 -10.01 -14.35
C GLY A 98 -5.02 -9.07 -14.86
N VAL A 99 -4.62 -8.05 -14.08
CA VAL A 99 -3.46 -7.22 -14.37
C VAL A 99 -2.21 -7.81 -13.70
N ASP A 100 -1.24 -8.23 -14.52
CA ASP A 100 0.12 -8.50 -14.07
C ASP A 100 0.85 -7.16 -13.90
N LEU A 101 0.92 -6.66 -12.67
CA LEU A 101 1.76 -5.49 -12.38
C LEU A 101 3.22 -5.93 -12.51
N PRO A 102 4.03 -5.23 -13.34
CA PRO A 102 5.41 -5.60 -13.52
C PRO A 102 6.08 -5.63 -12.16
N ALA A 103 6.72 -6.75 -11.82
CA ALA A 103 7.49 -6.84 -10.60
C ALA A 103 8.40 -5.60 -10.55
N PRO A 104 8.44 -4.89 -9.41
CA PRO A 104 9.34 -3.76 -9.29
C PRO A 104 10.71 -4.25 -9.73
N LYS A 105 11.38 -3.48 -10.58
CA LYS A 105 12.80 -3.76 -10.81
C LYS A 105 13.42 -3.61 -9.43
N ALA A 106 13.67 -4.75 -8.78
CA ALA A 106 14.48 -4.80 -7.58
C ALA A 106 15.62 -3.85 -7.87
N ALA A 107 15.75 -2.79 -7.04
CA ALA A 107 16.90 -1.91 -7.12
C ALA A 107 18.06 -2.87 -7.26
N ASP A 108 18.67 -2.88 -8.45
CA ASP A 108 19.75 -3.78 -8.81
C ASP A 108 20.73 -3.52 -7.67
N GLU A 109 20.76 -4.44 -6.70
CA GLU A 109 21.79 -4.45 -5.67
C GLU A 109 23.01 -4.65 -6.51
N GLY A 110 23.62 -3.52 -6.87
CA GLY A 110 24.77 -3.47 -7.71
C GLY A 110 25.70 -4.49 -7.10
N GLU A 111 25.87 -5.58 -7.84
CA GLU A 111 26.84 -6.61 -7.58
C GLU A 111 28.17 -5.85 -7.64
N GLY A 112 28.55 -5.32 -6.47
CA GLY A 112 29.79 -4.64 -6.22
C GLY A 112 30.85 -5.72 -6.27
N ALA A 113 31.21 -6.07 -7.50
CA ALA A 113 32.47 -6.70 -7.79
C ALA A 113 33.58 -5.84 -7.19
N ALA A 114 34.20 -6.34 -6.12
CA ALA A 114 35.55 -5.99 -5.70
C ALA A 114 36.16 -7.16 -4.92
#